data_AF-A0ABD7TNT0-F1
#
_entry.id   AF-A0ABD7TNT0-F1
#
_cell.length_a   1.000
_cell.length_b   1.000
_cell.length_c   1.000
_cell.angle_alpha   90.00
_cell.angle_beta   90.00
_cell.angle_gamma   90.00
#
_symmetry.space_group_name_H-M   'P 1'
#
loop_
_entity.id
_entity.type
_entity.pdbx_description
1 polymer ?
#
loop_
_entity_poly.entity_id
_entity_poly.type
_entity_poly.pdbx_seq_one_letter_code
_entity_poly.pdbx_strand_id
1 'polypeptide(L)'
;MLDANKRITISGEDALNALTEIELILVSLRKIGTYYIDKSSEEYQRATTDFIDNARITSRLAKVRGLITAGFDTTLGDDDMDDLERHIQGLKFWKPA
;
A
#
# COMPACT_ATOMS: atom_id res chain seq x y z
N MET A 1 -5.12 -9.22 -19.22
CA MET A 1 -5.49 -9.98 -18.03
C MET A 1 -5.77 -11.42 -18.40
N LEU A 2 -4.96 -12.33 -17.87
CA LEU A 2 -5.15 -13.77 -17.90
C LEU A 2 -6.49 -14.13 -17.25
N ASP A 3 -7.13 -15.19 -17.73
CA ASP A 3 -8.42 -15.64 -17.15
C ASP A 3 -8.28 -16.01 -15.66
N ALA A 4 -7.14 -16.59 -15.26
CA ALA A 4 -6.82 -16.90 -13.87
C ALA A 4 -6.78 -15.65 -12.97
N ASN A 5 -6.38 -14.49 -13.50
CA ASN A 5 -6.29 -13.24 -12.76
C ASN A 5 -7.61 -12.48 -12.66
N LYS A 6 -8.67 -12.90 -13.39
CA LYS A 6 -10.02 -12.31 -13.25
C LYS A 6 -10.60 -12.53 -11.86
N ARG A 7 -10.17 -13.58 -11.16
CA ARG A 7 -10.53 -13.88 -9.77
C ARG A 7 -9.32 -14.45 -9.04
N ILE A 8 -8.76 -13.67 -8.13
CA ILE A 8 -7.71 -14.13 -7.23
C ILE A 8 -8.33 -14.69 -5.94
N THR A 9 -7.60 -15.58 -5.27
CA THR A 9 -7.97 -16.08 -3.93
C THR A 9 -6.92 -15.64 -2.94
N ILE A 10 -7.35 -15.12 -1.80
CA ILE A 10 -6.50 -14.76 -0.66
C ILE A 10 -6.99 -15.57 0.52
N SER A 11 -6.08 -16.18 1.28
CA SER A 11 -6.45 -16.92 2.49
C SER A 11 -7.07 -15.97 3.52
N GLY A 12 -7.94 -16.48 4.39
CA GLY A 12 -8.50 -15.67 5.47
C GLY A 12 -7.40 -15.09 6.38
N GLU A 13 -6.33 -15.84 6.61
CA GLU A 13 -5.18 -15.41 7.40
C GLU A 13 -4.43 -14.26 6.72
N ASP A 14 -4.11 -14.37 5.43
CA ASP A 14 -3.44 -13.32 4.68
C ASP A 14 -4.30 -12.06 4.56
N ALA A 15 -5.62 -12.22 4.40
CA ALA A 15 -6.56 -11.11 4.40
C ALA A 15 -6.59 -10.39 5.75
N LEU A 16 -6.63 -11.13 6.87
CA LEU A 16 -6.58 -10.55 8.21
C LEU A 16 -5.23 -9.86 8.49
N ASN A 17 -4.13 -10.46 8.04
CA ASN A 17 -2.81 -9.87 8.13
C ASN A 17 -2.72 -8.55 7.34
N ALA A 18 -3.24 -8.52 6.11
CA ALA A 18 -3.30 -7.29 5.31
C ALA A 18 -4.17 -6.21 5.97
N LEU A 19 -5.37 -6.57 6.44
CA LEU A 19 -6.29 -5.65 7.11
C LEU A 19 -5.70 -5.07 8.40
N THR A 20 -4.96 -5.87 9.16
CA THR A 20 -4.29 -5.40 10.39
C THR A 20 -3.29 -4.28 10.10
N GLU A 21 -2.47 -4.45 9.05
CA GLU A 21 -1.52 -3.40 8.64
C GLU A 21 -2.26 -2.15 8.14
N ILE A 22 -3.30 -2.33 7.33
CA ILE A 22 -4.13 -1.22 6.81
C ILE A 22 -4.76 -0.44 7.95
N GLU A 23 -5.36 -1.11 8.94
CA GLU A 23 -6.04 -0.41 10.03
C GLU A 23 -5.09 0.33 10.96
N LEU A 24 -3.92 -0.24 11.23
CA LEU A 24 -2.88 0.48 11.96
C LEU A 24 -2.55 1.81 11.27
N ILE A 25 -2.42 1.81 9.94
CA ILE A 25 -2.12 3.00 9.16
C ILE A 25 -3.29 3.99 9.20
N LEU A 26 -4.51 3.55 8.86
CA LEU A 26 -5.69 4.41 8.75
C LEU A 26 -6.08 5.05 10.08
N VAL A 27 -6.16 4.25 11.15
CA VAL A 27 -6.54 4.76 12.47
C VAL A 27 -5.51 5.73 13.00
N SER A 28 -4.22 5.44 12.82
CA SER A 28 -3.14 6.31 13.30
C SER A 28 -3.12 7.64 12.54
N LEU A 29 -3.19 7.62 11.21
CA LEU A 29 -3.24 8.84 10.40
C LEU A 29 -4.47 9.69 10.72
N ARG A 30 -5.64 9.06 10.96
CA ARG A 30 -6.84 9.78 11.41
C ARG A 30 -6.61 10.46 12.75
N LYS A 31 -6.04 9.75 13.73
CA LYS A 31 -5.75 10.31 15.06
C LYS A 31 -4.78 11.48 14.99
N ILE A 32 -3.72 11.37 14.18
CA ILE A 32 -2.78 12.48 13.92
C ILE A 32 -3.54 13.66 13.32
N GLY A 33 -4.32 13.45 12.24
CA GLY A 33 -5.08 14.51 11.59
C GLY A 33 -6.07 15.22 12.53
N THR A 34 -6.81 14.46 13.35
CA THR A 34 -7.75 15.04 14.33
C THR A 34 -7.03 15.80 15.44
N TYR A 35 -5.90 15.29 15.97
CA TYR A 35 -5.18 15.96 17.05
C TYR A 35 -4.53 17.28 16.60
N TYR A 36 -4.02 17.34 15.37
CA TYR A 36 -3.33 18.51 14.83
C TYR A 36 -4.22 19.46 14.01
N ILE A 37 -5.54 19.26 13.99
CA ILE A 37 -6.47 20.04 13.14
C ILE A 37 -6.45 21.55 13.43
N ASP A 38 -6.18 21.94 14.67
CA ASP A 38 -6.12 23.32 15.16
C ASP A 38 -4.67 23.79 15.43
N LYS A 39 -3.68 23.04 14.95
CA LYS A 39 -2.24 23.26 15.21
C LYS A 39 -1.50 23.73 13.97
N SER A 40 -0.21 24.02 14.13
CA SER A 40 0.61 24.45 13.00
C SER A 40 0.73 23.33 11.96
N SER A 41 0.78 23.74 10.68
CA SER A 41 0.99 22.79 9.58
C SER A 41 2.35 22.09 9.70
N GLU A 42 3.37 22.78 10.23
CA GLU A 42 4.71 22.20 10.44
C GLU A 42 4.67 21.05 11.45
N GLU A 43 3.98 21.22 12.58
CA GLU A 43 3.84 20.16 13.59
C GLU A 43 3.09 18.95 13.04
N TYR A 44 2.02 19.17 12.28
CA TYR A 44 1.29 18.10 11.61
C TYR A 44 2.17 17.33 10.62
N GLN A 45 2.93 18.05 9.78
CA GLN A 45 3.83 17.45 8.79
C GLN A 45 4.94 16.64 9.47
N ARG A 46 5.52 17.18 10.55
CA ARG A 46 6.54 16.50 11.36
C ARG A 46 5.96 15.22 11.98
N ALA A 47 4.84 15.31 12.69
CA ALA A 47 4.21 14.15 13.33
C ALA A 47 3.80 13.07 12.32
N THR A 48 3.33 13.47 11.13
CA THR A 48 2.99 12.53 10.06
C THR A 48 4.23 11.85 9.48
N THR A 49 5.32 12.60 9.26
CA THR A 49 6.59 12.07 8.75
C THR A 49 7.23 11.12 9.78
N ASP A 50 7.29 11.54 11.05
CA ASP A 50 7.78 10.72 12.15
C ASP A 50 6.99 9.42 12.28
N PHE A 51 5.66 9.46 12.12
CA PHE A 51 4.85 8.24 12.10
C PHE A 51 5.19 7.34 10.91
N ILE A 52 5.30 7.91 9.70
CA ILE A 52 5.63 7.15 8.48
C ILE A 52 6.96 6.39 8.65
N ASP A 53 7.99 7.08 9.12
CA ASP A 53 9.33 6.54 9.26
C ASP A 53 9.45 5.57 10.45
N ASN A 54 9.02 6.00 11.64
CA ASN A 54 9.19 5.20 12.86
C ASN A 54 8.28 3.96 12.90
N ALA A 55 7.06 4.05 12.34
CA ALA A 55 6.17 2.90 12.23
C ALA A 55 6.45 2.05 10.98
N ARG A 56 7.44 2.43 10.15
CA ARG A 56 7.84 1.73 8.91
C ARG A 56 6.68 1.50 7.96
N ILE A 57 5.90 2.56 7.71
CA ILE A 57 4.65 2.46 6.93
C ILE A 57 4.90 1.95 5.51
N THR A 58 6.02 2.34 4.88
CA THR A 58 6.41 1.82 3.56
C THR A 58 6.63 0.31 3.56
N SER A 59 7.28 -0.24 4.59
CA SER A 59 7.47 -1.69 4.73
C SER A 59 6.14 -2.42 4.97
N ARG A 60 5.24 -1.84 5.76
CA ARG A 60 3.89 -2.40 6.01
C ARG A 60 3.06 -2.44 4.73
N LEU A 61 3.06 -1.35 3.96
CA LEU A 61 2.39 -1.31 2.65
C LEU A 61 3.01 -2.30 1.66
N ALA A 62 4.33 -2.50 1.69
CA ALA A 62 4.98 -3.52 0.87
C ALA A 62 4.55 -4.95 1.26
N LYS A 63 4.36 -5.22 2.56
CA LYS A 63 3.79 -6.49 3.04
C LYS A 63 2.36 -6.68 2.54
N VAL A 64 1.49 -5.68 2.69
CA VAL A 64 0.10 -5.73 2.17
C VAL A 64 0.09 -6.01 0.68
N ARG A 65 0.91 -5.28 -0.10
CA ARG A 65 1.07 -5.50 -1.54
C ARG A 65 1.44 -6.95 -1.81
N GLY A 66 2.47 -7.48 -1.13
CA GLY A 66 2.93 -8.86 -1.30
C GLY A 66 1.83 -9.90 -1.07
N LEU A 67 1.04 -9.75 0.00
CA LEU A 67 -0.07 -10.65 0.33
C LEU A 67 -1.14 -10.67 -0.77
N ILE A 68 -1.45 -9.50 -1.35
CA ILE A 68 -2.43 -9.39 -2.45
C ILE A 68 -1.85 -9.97 -3.74
N THR A 69 -0.61 -9.60 -4.09
CA THR A 69 0.02 -10.01 -5.35
C THR A 69 0.33 -11.51 -5.39
N ALA A 70 0.47 -12.16 -4.23
CA ALA A 70 0.65 -13.61 -4.16
C ALA A 70 -0.52 -14.41 -4.75
N GLY A 71 -1.72 -13.82 -4.85
CA GLY A 71 -2.88 -14.44 -5.48
C GLY A 71 -2.92 -14.31 -7.01
N PHE A 72 -1.98 -13.59 -7.62
CA PHE A 72 -1.93 -13.38 -9.08
C PHE A 72 -0.98 -14.39 -9.75
N ASP A 73 -1.37 -14.81 -10.95
CA ASP A 73 -0.49 -15.43 -11.92
C ASP A 73 0.39 -14.36 -12.57
N THR A 74 1.71 -14.48 -12.41
CA THR A 74 2.73 -13.55 -12.94
C THR A 74 3.37 -14.06 -14.23
N THR A 75 2.70 -14.96 -14.95
CA THR A 75 3.17 -15.40 -16.29
C THR A 75 3.19 -14.21 -17.23
N LEU A 76 4.33 -13.99 -17.88
CA LEU A 76 4.53 -12.89 -18.82
C LEU A 76 3.75 -13.12 -20.12
N GLY A 77 3.20 -12.05 -20.66
CA GLY A 77 2.60 -12.05 -22.00
C GLY A 77 3.63 -11.79 -23.10
N ASP A 78 3.15 -11.66 -24.33
CA ASP A 78 3.99 -11.37 -25.51
C ASP A 78 4.75 -10.02 -25.42
N ASP A 79 4.30 -9.13 -24.53
CA ASP A 79 4.89 -7.82 -24.26
C ASP A 79 5.93 -7.83 -23.13
N ASP A 80 6.35 -9.01 -22.66
CA ASP A 80 7.31 -9.21 -21.56
C ASP A 80 6.86 -8.57 -20.23
N MET A 81 5.54 -8.40 -20.07
CA MET A 81 4.93 -7.88 -18.84
C MET A 81 3.91 -8.87 -18.29
N ASP A 82 3.76 -8.92 -16.97
CA ASP A 82 2.59 -9.55 -16.34
C ASP A 82 1.38 -8.60 -16.28
N ASP A 83 0.26 -9.09 -15.73
CA ASP A 83 -0.96 -8.28 -15.58
C ASP A 83 -0.82 -7.13 -14.57
N LEU A 84 0.01 -7.29 -13.55
CA LEU A 84 0.25 -6.28 -12.53
C LEU A 84 1.07 -5.13 -13.11
N GLU A 85 2.18 -5.45 -13.77
CA GLU A 85 3.07 -4.52 -14.47
C GLU A 85 2.31 -3.72 -15.52
N ARG A 86 1.52 -4.40 -16.37
CA ARG A 86 0.66 -3.73 -17.35
C ARG A 86 -0.33 -2.76 -16.72
N HIS A 87 -0.84 -3.06 -15.53
CA HIS A 87 -1.78 -2.19 -14.84
C HIS A 87 -1.10 -0.97 -14.20
N ILE A 88 0.11 -1.13 -13.66
CA ILE A 88 0.82 -0.07 -12.91
C ILE A 88 1.81 0.76 -13.75
N GLN A 89 2.13 0.35 -14.99
CA GLN A 89 3.10 1.03 -15.85
C GLN A 89 2.83 2.54 -16.06
N GLY A 90 1.57 2.98 -15.94
CA GLY A 90 1.17 4.38 -16.10
C GLY A 90 1.29 5.25 -14.85
N LEU A 91 1.70 4.68 -13.70
CA LEU A 91 1.78 5.43 -12.45
C LEU A 91 2.92 6.46 -12.49
N LYS A 92 2.59 7.70 -12.09
CA LYS A 92 3.58 8.77 -11.94
C LYS A 92 4.10 8.78 -10.50
N PHE A 93 5.35 8.37 -10.33
CA PHE A 93 6.00 8.43 -9.03
C PHE A 93 6.52 9.85 -8.72
N TRP A 94 6.51 10.19 -7.43
CA TRP A 94 7.17 11.39 -6.94
C TRP A 94 8.66 11.36 -7.31
N LYS A 95 9.22 12.53 -7.63
CA LYS A 95 10.64 12.73 -7.93
C LYS A 95 11.14 13.93 -7.12
N PRO A 96 12.41 13.91 -6.66
CA PRO A 96 13.02 15.08 -6.06
C PRO A 96 13.00 16.25 -7.06
N ALA A 97 12.84 17.46 -6.52
CA ALA A 97 12.88 18.71 -7.29
C ALA A 97 14.32 19.09 -7.65
#